data_AF-A0A520G125-F1
#
_entry.id   AF-A0A520G125-F1
#
_cell.length_a   1.000
_cell.length_b   1.000
_cell.length_c   1.000
_cell.angle_alpha   90.00
_cell.angle_beta   90.00
_cell.angle_gamma   90.00
#
_symmetry.space_group_name_H-M   'P 1'
#
loop_
_entity.id
_entity.type
_entity.pdbx_description
1 polymer ?
#
loop_
_entity_poly.entity_id
_entity_poly.type
_entity_poly.pdbx_seq_one_letter_code
_entity_poly.pdbx_strand_id
1 'polypeptide(L)'
;MDEQGLTDAAILLMSLGEDDASQIFKHLTPKEVQKIGETIAATRSVPRERLDEVIGRFAGATQGQSLFRSDTGDYVRGVLQRALGQDKAGMLLGRILEPDALPGIENLKWMDPVAVAEMLRGEHPQIVA
;
A
#
# COMPACT_ATOMS: atom_id res chain seq x y z
N MET A 1 15.48 -24.09 -5.59
CA MET A 1 16.34 -22.91 -5.49
C MET A 1 17.77 -23.33 -5.74
N ASP A 2 18.45 -22.61 -6.63
CA ASP A 2 19.91 -22.65 -6.75
C ASP A 2 20.56 -21.96 -5.54
N GLU A 3 21.88 -22.11 -5.37
CA GLU A 3 22.62 -21.52 -4.24
C GLU A 3 22.52 -19.99 -4.23
N GLN A 4 22.44 -19.37 -5.40
CA GLN A 4 22.34 -17.93 -5.53
C GLN A 4 20.97 -17.42 -5.03
N GLY A 5 19.87 -18.07 -5.38
CA GLY A 5 18.54 -17.74 -4.88
C GLY A 5 18.39 -17.92 -3.37
N LEU A 6 19.06 -18.92 -2.77
CA LEU A 6 19.11 -19.07 -1.31
C LEU A 6 19.88 -17.94 -0.64
N THR A 7 21.02 -17.55 -1.20
CA THR A 7 21.84 -16.44 -0.70
C THR A 7 21.07 -15.12 -0.77
N ASP A 8 20.40 -14.88 -1.89
CA ASP A 8 19.62 -13.66 -2.10
C ASP A 8 18.40 -13.60 -1.17
N ALA A 9 17.72 -14.73 -0.95
CA ALA A 9 16.63 -14.82 0.01
C ALA A 9 17.13 -14.55 1.44
N ALA A 10 18.28 -15.11 1.83
CA ALA A 10 18.88 -14.86 3.14
C ALA A 10 19.20 -13.37 3.34
N ILE A 11 19.83 -12.72 2.36
CA ILE A 11 20.16 -11.29 2.41
C ILE A 11 18.89 -10.43 2.53
N LEU A 12 17.85 -10.74 1.76
CA LEU A 12 16.58 -10.04 1.81
C LEU A 12 15.90 -10.20 3.18
N LEU A 13 15.86 -11.42 3.72
CA LEU A 13 15.24 -11.67 5.02
C LEU A 13 15.99 -10.97 6.17
N MET A 14 17.33 -10.95 6.12
CA MET A 14 18.15 -10.23 7.08
C MET A 14 17.95 -8.72 7.04
N SER A 15 17.55 -8.15 5.90
CA SER A 15 17.31 -6.69 5.77
C SER A 15 15.94 -6.24 6.26
N LEU A 16 14.96 -7.14 6.32
CA LEU A 16 13.60 -6.88 6.81
C LEU A 16 13.51 -6.85 8.35
N GLY A 17 14.47 -7.46 9.05
CA GLY A 17 14.43 -7.61 10.50
C GLY A 17 13.59 -8.79 10.96
N GLU A 18 13.69 -9.11 12.25
CA GLU A 18 13.18 -10.38 12.81
C GLU A 18 11.66 -10.52 12.70
N ASP A 19 10.91 -9.46 12.98
CA ASP A 19 9.44 -9.49 12.98
C ASP A 19 8.88 -9.81 11.59
N ASP A 20 9.33 -9.10 10.56
CA ASP A 20 8.85 -9.26 9.19
C ASP A 20 9.37 -10.57 8.57
N ALA A 21 10.64 -10.92 8.81
CA ALA A 21 11.18 -12.20 8.37
C ALA A 21 10.39 -13.37 8.98
N SER A 22 10.01 -13.29 10.26
CA SER A 22 9.22 -14.35 10.92
C SER A 22 7.87 -14.59 10.25
N GLN A 23 7.22 -13.54 9.71
CA GLN A 23 5.97 -13.70 8.97
C GLN A 23 6.20 -14.45 7.66
N ILE A 24 7.29 -14.17 6.95
CA ILE A 24 7.63 -14.86 5.71
C ILE A 24 7.92 -16.35 5.98
N PHE A 25 8.64 -16.66 7.06
CA PHE A 25 8.97 -18.05 7.42
C PHE A 25 7.73 -18.93 7.65
N LYS A 26 6.59 -18.36 8.08
CA LYS A 26 5.32 -19.10 8.26
C LYS A 26 4.76 -19.64 6.94
N HIS A 27 5.17 -19.08 5.80
CA HIS A 27 4.72 -19.48 4.47
C HIS A 27 5.66 -20.47 3.78
N LEU A 28 6.76 -20.85 4.42
CA LEU A 28 7.76 -21.74 3.85
C LEU A 28 7.60 -23.17 4.37
N THR A 29 8.00 -24.14 3.56
CA THR A 29 8.08 -25.54 4.01
C THR A 29 9.23 -25.73 5.00
N PRO A 30 9.20 -26.75 5.88
CA PRO A 30 10.30 -27.01 6.83
C PRO A 30 11.67 -27.14 6.17
N LYS A 31 11.71 -27.70 4.95
CA LYS A 31 12.95 -27.87 4.18
C LYS A 31 13.51 -26.54 3.67
N GLU A 32 12.65 -25.60 3.28
CA GLU A 32 13.06 -24.26 2.85
C GLU A 32 13.53 -23.43 4.02
N VAL A 33 12.80 -23.47 5.14
CA VAL A 33 13.19 -22.86 6.42
C VAL A 33 14.59 -23.31 6.83
N GLN A 34 14.86 -24.62 6.78
CA GLN A 34 16.17 -25.17 7.12
C GLN A 34 17.26 -24.60 6.22
N LYS A 35 17.09 -24.68 4.89
CA LYS A 35 18.10 -24.23 3.93
C LYS A 35 18.41 -22.73 4.05
N ILE A 36 17.37 -21.92 4.18
CA ILE A 36 17.51 -20.47 4.33
C ILE A 36 18.16 -20.14 5.68
N GLY A 37 17.75 -20.81 6.76
CA GLY A 37 18.35 -20.65 8.09
C GLY A 37 19.84 -21.01 8.11
N GLU A 38 20.22 -22.13 7.49
CA GLU A 38 21.63 -22.52 7.33
C GLU A 38 22.43 -21.45 6.54
N THR A 39 21.82 -20.89 5.50
CA THR A 39 22.43 -19.82 4.68
C THR A 39 22.61 -18.53 5.48
N ILE A 40 21.59 -18.12 6.25
CA ILE A 40 21.66 -16.95 7.15
C ILE A 40 22.76 -17.16 8.19
N ALA A 41 22.81 -18.33 8.83
CA ALA A 41 23.81 -18.64 9.85
C ALA A 41 25.25 -18.67 9.30
N ALA A 42 25.44 -19.08 8.05
CA ALA A 42 26.73 -19.04 7.37
C ALA A 42 27.13 -17.62 6.89
N THR A 43 26.18 -16.69 6.80
CA THR A 43 26.39 -15.34 6.30
C THR A 43 26.91 -14.42 7.42
N ARG A 44 28.20 -14.06 7.36
CA ARG A 44 28.84 -13.23 8.40
C ARG A 44 28.65 -11.73 8.22
N SER A 45 28.72 -11.26 6.99
CA SER A 45 28.59 -9.84 6.65
C SER A 45 28.16 -9.71 5.20
N VAL A 46 27.23 -8.81 4.92
CA VAL A 46 26.75 -8.53 3.57
C VAL A 46 27.21 -7.12 3.20
N PRO A 47 28.03 -6.94 2.14
CA PRO A 47 28.38 -5.62 1.63
C PRO A 47 27.12 -4.86 1.20
N ARG A 48 27.14 -3.53 1.34
CA ARG A 48 25.97 -2.70 1.01
C ARG A 48 25.59 -2.82 -0.47
N GLU A 49 26.59 -2.90 -1.34
CA GLU A 49 26.42 -3.08 -2.78
C GLU A 49 25.65 -4.38 -3.08
N ARG A 50 25.95 -5.46 -2.34
CA ARG A 50 25.26 -6.74 -2.51
C ARG A 50 23.82 -6.69 -2.03
N LEU A 51 23.56 -5.99 -0.93
CA LEU A 51 22.20 -5.75 -0.45
C LEU A 51 21.39 -4.97 -1.49
N ASP A 52 21.95 -3.88 -2.02
CA ASP A 52 21.29 -3.04 -3.02
C ASP A 52 20.97 -3.83 -4.31
N GLU A 53 21.89 -4.69 -4.76
CA GLU A 53 21.67 -5.61 -5.89
C GLU A 53 20.52 -6.61 -5.64
N VAL A 54 20.44 -7.18 -4.44
CA VAL A 54 19.39 -8.13 -4.07
C VAL A 54 18.03 -7.43 -4.02
N ILE A 55 17.95 -6.27 -3.38
CA ILE A 55 16.73 -5.46 -3.30
C ILE A 55 16.29 -5.03 -4.70
N GLY A 56 17.21 -4.54 -5.54
CA GLY A 56 16.91 -4.13 -6.91
C GLY A 56 16.36 -5.27 -7.76
N ARG A 57 16.94 -6.46 -7.66
CA ARG A 57 16.42 -7.66 -8.36
C ARG A 57 15.05 -8.08 -7.85
N PHE A 58 14.82 -8.06 -6.54
CA PHE A 58 13.51 -8.37 -5.97
C PHE A 58 12.45 -7.36 -6.43
N ALA A 59 12.75 -6.07 -6.35
CA ALA A 59 11.88 -5.00 -6.85
C ALA A 59 11.55 -5.19 -8.34
N GLY A 60 12.55 -5.44 -9.19
CA GLY A 60 12.33 -5.71 -10.62
C GLY A 60 11.48 -6.96 -10.87
N ALA A 61 11.70 -8.05 -10.13
CA ALA A 61 10.91 -9.28 -10.25
C ALA A 61 9.44 -9.09 -9.82
N THR A 62 9.20 -8.25 -8.80
CA THR A 62 7.85 -7.92 -8.33
C THR A 62 7.14 -6.88 -9.20
N GLN A 63 7.85 -6.03 -9.94
CA GLN A 63 7.24 -5.10 -10.90
C GLN A 63 6.51 -5.82 -12.05
N GLY A 64 6.99 -7.00 -12.47
CA GLY A 64 6.34 -7.83 -13.49
C GLY A 64 5.11 -8.59 -12.97
N GLN A 65 5.01 -8.78 -11.66
CA GLN A 65 3.85 -9.36 -10.98
C GLN A 65 3.17 -8.25 -10.19
N SER A 66 2.37 -7.42 -10.86
CA SER A 66 1.62 -6.32 -10.23
C SER A 66 1.09 -6.68 -8.83
N LEU A 67 1.89 -6.36 -7.80
CA LEU A 67 1.49 -6.39 -6.38
C LEU A 67 0.44 -5.29 -6.13
N PHE A 68 0.31 -4.37 -7.08
CA PHE A 68 -0.75 -3.37 -7.22
C PHE A 68 -2.04 -3.92 -7.83
N ARG A 69 -2.30 -5.23 -7.74
CA ARG A 69 -3.67 -5.77 -7.81
C ARG A 69 -4.24 -6.04 -6.40
N SER A 70 -3.79 -5.29 -5.40
CA SER A 70 -4.64 -4.98 -4.27
C SER A 70 -5.30 -3.65 -4.60
N ASP A 71 -6.63 -3.59 -4.54
CA ASP A 71 -7.37 -2.34 -4.71
C ASP A 71 -6.68 -1.28 -3.83
N THR A 72 -6.08 -0.25 -4.45
CA THR A 72 -5.31 0.78 -3.72
C THR A 72 -6.16 1.39 -2.60
N GLY A 73 -7.50 1.37 -2.74
CA GLY A 73 -8.45 1.73 -1.70
C GLY A 73 -8.40 0.85 -0.44
N ASP A 74 -8.25 -0.47 -0.59
CA ASP A 74 -8.16 -1.41 0.54
C ASP A 74 -6.83 -1.29 1.28
N TYR A 75 -5.74 -1.05 0.55
CA TYR A 75 -4.44 -0.78 1.18
C TYR A 75 -4.49 0.50 2.02
N VAL A 76 -4.97 1.61 1.44
CA VAL A 76 -5.12 2.89 2.15
C VAL A 76 -6.07 2.75 3.34
N ARG A 77 -7.17 1.98 3.18
CA ARG A 77 -8.09 1.64 4.27
C ARG A 77 -7.40 0.91 5.42
N GLY A 78 -6.63 -0.13 5.12
CA GLY A 78 -5.90 -0.90 6.13
C GLY A 78 -4.84 -0.07 6.86
N VAL A 79 -4.12 0.80 6.13
CA VAL A 79 -3.11 1.69 6.72
C VAL A 79 -3.77 2.72 7.65
N LEU A 80 -4.81 3.42 7.19
CA LEU A 80 -5.48 4.45 7.98
C LEU A 80 -6.19 3.87 9.21
N GLN A 81 -6.81 2.69 9.10
CA GLN A 81 -7.45 2.02 10.23
C GLN A 81 -6.44 1.64 11.33
N ARG A 82 -5.25 1.15 10.96
CA ARG A 82 -4.20 0.80 11.94
C ARG A 82 -3.58 2.03 12.59
N ALA A 83 -3.41 3.12 11.83
CA ALA A 83 -2.78 4.33 12.33
C ALA A 83 -3.70 5.19 13.21
N LEU A 84 -5.01 5.20 12.91
CA LEU A 84 -5.95 6.20 13.46
C LEU A 84 -7.16 5.60 14.19
N GLY A 85 -7.39 4.29 14.06
CA GLY A 85 -8.61 3.62 14.52
C GLY A 85 -9.77 3.72 13.51
N GLN A 86 -10.76 2.83 13.66
CA GLN A 86 -11.89 2.66 12.72
C GLN A 86 -12.64 3.97 12.42
N ASP A 87 -13.02 4.73 13.46
CA ASP A 87 -13.89 5.92 13.31
C ASP A 87 -13.19 7.06 12.55
N LYS A 88 -11.93 7.36 12.91
CA LYS A 88 -11.16 8.44 12.26
C LYS A 88 -10.73 8.06 10.84
N ALA A 89 -10.40 6.79 10.62
CA ALA A 89 -10.07 6.28 9.30
C ALA A 89 -11.26 6.39 8.34
N GLY A 90 -12.47 6.04 8.77
CA GLY A 90 -13.68 6.10 7.93
C GLY A 90 -13.96 7.50 7.37
N MET A 91 -13.89 8.53 8.22
CA MET A 91 -14.09 9.93 7.79
C MET A 91 -13.06 10.39 6.76
N LEU A 92 -11.79 10.02 6.93
CA LEU A 92 -10.72 10.39 6.00
C LEU A 92 -10.81 9.58 4.70
N LEU A 93 -11.11 8.30 4.80
CA LEU A 93 -11.29 7.42 3.64
C LEU A 93 -12.43 7.88 2.75
N GLY A 94 -13.56 8.32 3.32
CA GLY A 94 -14.67 8.88 2.54
C GLY A 94 -14.24 10.09 1.72
N ARG A 95 -13.40 10.97 2.29
CA ARG A 95 -12.87 12.15 1.56
C ARG A 95 -11.81 11.80 0.52
N ILE A 96 -11.03 10.75 0.75
CA ILE A 96 -9.88 10.38 -0.10
C ILE A 96 -10.32 9.50 -1.28
N LEU A 97 -11.22 8.55 -1.04
CA LEU A 97 -11.64 7.55 -2.03
C LEU A 97 -12.89 7.98 -2.82
N GLU A 98 -13.73 8.83 -2.24
CA GLU A 98 -14.96 9.33 -2.88
C GLU A 98 -15.09 10.87 -2.76
N PRO A 99 -14.17 11.65 -3.36
CA PRO A 99 -14.18 13.11 -3.25
C PRO A 99 -15.47 13.77 -3.78
N ASP A 100 -16.20 13.12 -4.70
CA ASP A 100 -17.45 13.61 -5.30
C ASP A 100 -18.73 13.14 -4.57
N ALA A 101 -18.64 12.34 -3.50
CA ALA A 101 -19.81 11.84 -2.77
C ALA A 101 -20.38 12.82 -1.73
N LEU A 102 -20.02 14.11 -1.83
CA LEU A 102 -20.72 15.15 -1.06
C LEU A 102 -22.12 15.36 -1.69
N PRO A 103 -23.20 15.39 -0.90
CA PRO A 103 -24.52 15.74 -1.42
C PRO A 103 -24.41 17.09 -2.12
N GLY A 104 -24.85 17.20 -3.39
CA GLY A 104 -24.61 18.38 -4.24
C GLY A 104 -24.98 19.73 -3.62
N ILE A 105 -25.88 19.75 -2.64
CA ILE A 105 -26.28 20.94 -1.87
C ILE A 105 -25.16 21.46 -0.95
N GLU A 106 -24.30 20.59 -0.42
CA GLU A 106 -23.21 20.97 0.47
C GLU A 106 -22.05 21.64 -0.28
N ASN A 107 -21.84 21.26 -1.56
CA ASN A 107 -20.92 21.93 -2.46
C ASN A 107 -21.37 23.35 -2.81
N LEU A 108 -22.69 23.61 -2.91
CA LEU A 108 -23.23 24.95 -3.16
C LEU A 108 -22.86 25.95 -2.05
N LYS A 109 -22.63 25.49 -0.80
CA LYS A 109 -22.22 26.37 0.32
C LYS A 109 -20.85 27.02 0.09
N TRP A 110 -20.02 26.44 -0.76
CA TRP A 110 -18.63 26.85 -0.99
C TRP A 110 -18.37 27.38 -2.40
N MET A 111 -19.40 27.41 -3.25
CA MET A 111 -19.33 27.97 -4.60
C MET A 111 -19.50 29.49 -4.58
N ASP A 112 -18.84 30.16 -5.52
CA ASP A 112 -18.99 31.61 -5.69
C ASP A 112 -20.45 31.98 -6.01
N PRO A 113 -21.05 32.98 -5.34
CA PRO A 113 -22.45 33.34 -5.53
C PRO A 113 -22.83 33.65 -6.99
N VAL A 114 -21.89 34.17 -7.78
CA VAL A 114 -22.13 34.47 -9.20
C VAL A 114 -22.23 33.17 -10.00
N ALA A 115 -21.36 32.19 -9.74
CA ALA A 115 -21.42 30.88 -10.39
C ALA A 115 -22.72 30.12 -10.07
N VAL A 116 -23.20 30.23 -8.82
CA VAL A 116 -24.49 29.66 -8.41
C VAL A 116 -25.66 30.37 -9.12
N ALA A 117 -25.61 31.71 -9.23
CA ALA A 117 -26.63 32.49 -9.90
C ALA A 117 -26.70 32.25 -11.42
N GLU A 118 -25.57 31.98 -12.08
CA GLU A 118 -25.53 31.55 -13.48
C GLU A 118 -26.16 30.16 -13.66
N MET A 119 -25.87 29.23 -12.75
CA MET A 119 -26.39 27.87 -12.79
C MET A 119 -27.92 27.84 -12.62
N LEU A 120 -28.47 28.68 -11.74
CA LEU A 120 -29.92 28.78 -11.50
C LEU A 120 -30.68 29.56 -12.59
N ARG A 121 -30.00 30.29 -13.47
CA ARG A 121 -30.64 31.18 -14.46
C ARG A 121 -31.40 30.43 -15.55
N GLY A 122 -31.02 29.18 -15.84
CA GLY A 122 -31.67 28.31 -16.83
C GLY A 122 -32.72 27.36 -16.27
N GLU A 123 -32.89 27.32 -14.95
CA GLU A 123 -33.75 26.36 -14.27
C GLU A 123 -35.20 26.83 -14.16
N HIS A 124 -36.14 25.87 -14.12
CA HIS A 124 -37.56 26.19 -13.96
C HIS A 124 -37.81 26.84 -12.59
N PRO A 125 -38.70 27.84 -12.44
CA PRO A 125 -38.95 28.53 -11.16
C PRO A 125 -39.28 27.60 -9.98
N GLN A 126 -39.83 26.42 -10.27
CA GLN A 126 -40.14 25.37 -9.28
C GLN A 126 -38.92 24.62 -8.73
N ILE A 127 -37.78 24.65 -9.43
CA ILE A 127 -36.50 24.04 -9.03
C ILE A 127 -35.68 25.02 -8.18
N VAL A 128 -35.89 26.32 -8.38
CA VAL A 128 -35.20 27.41 -7.67
C VAL A 128 -35.86 27.75 -6.32
N ALA A 129 -37.18 27.56 -6.20
CA ALA A 129 -38.01 27.89 -5.02
C ALA A 129 -38.10 26.72 -4.02
#